data_AF-A0A921DUS6-F1
#
_entry.id   AF-A0A921DUS6-F1
#
_cell.length_a   1.000
_cell.length_b   1.000
_cell.length_c   1.000
_cell.angle_alpha   90.00
_cell.angle_beta   90.00
_cell.angle_gamma   90.00
#
_symmetry.space_group_name_H-M   'P 1'
#
loop_
_entity.id
_entity.type
_entity.pdbx_description
1 polymer ?
#
loop_
_entity_poly.entity_id
_entity_poly.type
_entity_poly.pdbx_seq_one_letter_code
_entity_poly.pdbx_strand_id
1 'polypeptide(L)'
;FITLMLLIIGALNLLIAWLQTDNKLPAFINTVGHFDINDGGFWLNILLVGIILPILEQLLVTGFLFNYAFRGSRPVTAVVGIVISAIFFAILQFQPLMMSFVIQLWFGLLFAMSYLYTRRIEVPICLNIFSAILMIVLA
;
A
#
# COMPACT_ATOMS: atom_id res chain seq x y z
N PHE A 1 7.32 -10.75 13.64
CA PHE A 1 6.12 -10.46 12.83
C PHE A 1 6.33 -9.21 11.96
N ILE A 2 6.59 -8.04 12.55
CA ILE A 2 6.82 -6.80 11.79
C ILE A 2 7.99 -6.92 10.81
N THR A 3 9.12 -7.49 11.24
CA THR A 3 10.29 -7.77 10.38
C THR A 3 9.97 -8.68 9.19
N LEU A 4 9.10 -9.68 9.40
CA LEU A 4 8.67 -10.61 8.36
C LEU A 4 7.73 -9.92 7.36
N MET A 5 6.79 -9.11 7.83
CA MET A 5 5.92 -8.26 6.99
C MET A 5 6.75 -7.31 6.13
N LEU A 6 7.76 -6.68 6.71
CA LEU A 6 8.67 -5.77 5.99
C LEU A 6 9.45 -6.52 4.90
N LEU A 7 9.94 -7.73 5.19
CA LEU A 7 10.62 -8.58 4.22
C LEU A 7 9.70 -9.01 3.07
N ILE A 8 8.46 -9.42 3.38
CA ILE A 8 7.46 -9.80 2.37
C ILE A 8 7.14 -8.60 1.47
N ILE A 9 6.82 -7.45 2.06
CA ILE A 9 6.46 -6.24 1.31
C ILE A 9 7.64 -5.77 0.46
N GLY A 10 8.86 -5.80 0.99
CA GLY A 10 10.07 -5.49 0.24
C GLY A 10 10.30 -6.43 -0.94
N ALA A 11 10.19 -7.74 -0.72
CA ALA A 11 10.33 -8.75 -1.78
C ALA A 11 9.25 -8.61 -2.86
N LEU A 12 8.01 -8.30 -2.46
CA LEU A 12 6.89 -8.13 -3.38
C LEU A 12 7.07 -6.87 -4.24
N ASN A 13 7.54 -5.75 -3.65
CA ASN A 13 7.91 -4.56 -4.41
C ASN A 13 9.06 -4.81 -5.40
N LEU A 14 10.11 -5.53 -4.98
CA LEU A 14 11.21 -5.93 -5.88
C LEU A 14 10.74 -6.80 -7.04
N LEU A 15 9.83 -7.74 -6.77
CA LEU A 15 9.25 -8.61 -7.79
C LEU A 15 8.40 -7.81 -8.78
N ILE A 16 7.60 -6.85 -8.29
CA ILE A 16 6.80 -5.95 -9.14
C ILE A 16 7.72 -5.09 -10.01
N ALA A 17 8.77 -4.49 -9.42
CA ALA A 17 9.74 -3.69 -10.15
C ALA A 17 10.40 -4.50 -11.27
N TRP A 18 10.84 -5.73 -10.97
CA TRP A 18 11.40 -6.64 -11.96
C TRP A 18 10.41 -6.96 -13.09
N LEU A 19 9.14 -7.25 -12.76
CA LEU A 19 8.09 -7.52 -13.75
C LEU A 19 7.73 -6.29 -14.61
N GLN A 20 7.91 -5.07 -14.07
CA GLN A 20 7.75 -3.82 -14.80
C GLN A 20 8.92 -3.59 -15.76
N THR A 21 10.16 -3.90 -15.36
CA THR A 21 11.34 -3.83 -16.24
C THR A 21 11.22 -4.81 -17.41
N ASP A 22 10.60 -5.98 -17.18
CA ASP A 22 10.38 -7.01 -18.19
C ASP A 22 9.15 -6.73 -19.09
N ASN A 23 8.55 -5.53 -19.00
CA ASN A 23 7.35 -5.07 -19.74
C ASN A 23 6.10 -5.95 -19.58
N LYS A 24 6.08 -6.86 -18.59
CA LYS A 24 4.95 -7.74 -18.29
C LYS A 24 3.91 -7.07 -17.40
N LEU A 25 4.27 -5.97 -16.73
CA LEU A 25 3.36 -5.14 -15.96
C LEU A 25 3.42 -3.68 -16.43
N PRO A 26 2.28 -3.03 -16.65
CA PRO A 26 2.24 -1.59 -16.90
C PRO A 26 2.68 -0.82 -15.66
N ALA A 27 3.42 0.27 -15.87
CA ALA A 27 3.80 1.19 -14.81
C ALA A 27 2.55 1.76 -14.12
N PHE A 28 2.60 1.91 -12.79
CA PHE A 28 1.50 2.52 -12.06
C PHE A 28 1.41 4.01 -12.44
N ILE A 29 0.20 4.50 -12.67
CA ILE A 29 -0.01 5.89 -13.12
C ILE A 29 0.38 6.92 -12.05
N ASN A 30 0.44 6.50 -10.79
CA ASN A 30 0.68 7.38 -9.65
C ASN A 30 2.18 7.63 -9.41
N THR A 31 3.05 6.87 -10.08
CA THR A 31 4.46 7.21 -10.26
C THR A 31 4.55 8.15 -11.44
N VAL A 32 4.44 9.46 -11.17
CA VAL A 32 4.73 10.50 -12.16
C VAL A 32 6.15 10.27 -12.68
N GLY A 33 6.26 9.98 -13.97
CA GLY A 33 7.43 9.40 -14.59
C GLY A 33 8.69 10.25 -14.50
N HIS A 34 9.84 9.56 -14.47
CA HIS A 34 11.18 10.06 -14.84
C HIS A 34 11.45 11.52 -14.44
N PHE A 35 11.28 11.86 -13.16
CA PHE A 35 11.93 13.05 -12.63
C PHE A 35 13.39 12.72 -12.40
N ASP A 36 14.27 13.49 -13.02
CA ASP A 36 15.71 13.39 -12.79
C ASP A 36 16.00 13.73 -11.30
N ILE A 37 17.00 13.11 -10.69
CA ILE A 37 17.29 13.21 -9.24
C ILE A 37 17.54 14.68 -8.81
N ASN A 38 17.90 15.52 -9.78
CA ASN A 38 18.23 16.93 -9.62
C ASN A 38 17.01 17.86 -9.77
N ASP A 39 15.85 17.36 -10.18
CA ASP A 39 14.62 18.14 -10.25
C ASP A 39 13.95 18.19 -8.86
N GLY A 40 13.57 19.39 -8.43
CA GLY A 40 12.80 19.59 -7.20
C GLY A 40 11.47 18.81 -7.20
N GLY A 41 10.97 18.42 -8.38
CA GLY A 41 9.81 17.55 -8.56
C GLY A 41 9.99 16.14 -7.97
N PHE A 42 11.22 15.61 -7.93
CA PHE A 42 11.50 14.29 -7.35
C PHE A 42 11.27 14.28 -5.83
N TRP A 43 11.82 15.26 -5.12
CA TRP A 43 11.65 15.41 -3.67
C TRP A 43 10.20 15.69 -3.30
N LEU A 44 9.51 16.49 -4.11
CA LEU A 44 8.08 16.75 -3.96
C LEU A 44 7.25 15.46 -4.15
N ASN A 45 7.60 14.62 -5.12
CA ASN A 45 6.93 13.34 -5.38
C ASN A 45 7.10 12.37 -4.21
N ILE A 46 8.31 12.24 -3.65
CA ILE A 46 8.56 11.44 -2.44
C ILE A 46 7.69 11.93 -1.27
N LEU A 47 7.59 13.25 -1.08
CA LEU A 47 6.79 13.80 0.00
C LEU A 47 5.30 13.51 -0.19
N LEU A 48 4.73 13.80 -1.37
CA LEU A 48 3.29 13.64 -1.59
C LEU A 48 2.89 12.18 -1.75
N VAL A 49 3.52 11.45 -2.67
CA VAL A 49 3.15 10.07 -3.03
C VAL A 49 3.80 9.05 -2.10
N GLY A 50 5.00 9.33 -1.59
CA GLY A 50 5.72 8.42 -0.69
C GLY A 50 5.30 8.54 0.78
N ILE A 51 4.87 9.71 1.25
CA ILE A 51 4.57 9.94 2.68
C ILE A 51 3.13 10.36 2.90
N ILE A 52 2.67 11.46 2.31
CA ILE A 52 1.35 12.04 2.61
C ILE A 52 0.21 11.12 2.15
N LEU A 53 0.27 10.62 0.92
CA LEU A 53 -0.76 9.77 0.35
C LEU A 53 -0.90 8.43 1.11
N PRO A 54 0.19 7.69 1.43
CA PRO A 54 0.11 6.46 2.20
C PRO A 54 -0.47 6.65 3.61
N ILE A 55 -0.18 7.78 4.26
CA ILE A 55 -0.77 8.13 5.57
C ILE A 55 -2.28 8.31 5.43
N LEU A 56 -2.73 9.06 4.43
CA LEU A 56 -4.14 9.34 4.20
C LEU A 56 -4.92 8.06 3.88
N GLU A 57 -4.40 7.21 3.00
CA GLU A 57 -4.98 5.92 2.65
C GLU A 57 -5.15 5.03 3.87
N GLN A 58 -4.11 4.90 4.71
CA GLN A 58 -4.16 4.05 5.90
C GLN A 58 -5.04 4.65 7.00
N LEU A 59 -5.15 5.97 7.10
CA LEU A 59 -6.10 6.61 8.02
C LEU A 59 -7.55 6.33 7.62
N LEU A 60 -7.87 6.36 6.32
CA LEU A 60 -9.20 6.05 5.80
C LEU A 60 -9.53 4.56 5.89
N VAL A 61 -8.62 3.71 5.43
CA VAL A 61 -8.87 2.26 5.35
C VAL A 61 -8.77 1.61 6.73
N THR A 62 -7.78 1.98 7.52
CA THR A 62 -7.45 1.27 8.76
C THR A 62 -7.89 2.06 9.99
N GLY A 63 -7.80 3.38 9.96
CA GLY A 63 -8.31 4.25 11.03
C GLY A 63 -9.83 4.28 11.08
N PHE A 64 -10.49 4.58 9.96
CA PHE A 64 -11.95 4.72 9.92
C PHE A 64 -12.65 3.37 9.84
N LEU A 65 -12.27 2.50 8.89
CA LEU A 65 -13.01 1.28 8.60
C LEU A 65 -12.92 0.23 9.72
N PHE A 66 -11.73 -0.03 10.26
CA PHE A 66 -11.56 -1.02 11.34
C PHE A 66 -12.13 -0.54 12.68
N ASN A 67 -11.94 0.73 13.02
CA ASN A 67 -12.39 1.27 14.32
C ASN A 67 -13.91 1.50 14.36
N TYR A 68 -14.52 1.95 13.26
CA TYR A 68 -15.95 2.25 13.20
C TYR A 68 -16.80 1.04 12.81
N ALA A 69 -16.40 0.23 11.82
CA ALA A 69 -17.25 -0.83 11.27
C ALA A 69 -17.06 -2.20 11.95
N PHE A 70 -15.91 -2.48 12.57
CA PHE A 70 -15.56 -3.83 13.07
C PHE A 70 -15.24 -3.88 14.57
N ARG A 71 -15.97 -3.10 15.37
CA ARG A 71 -15.89 -3.13 16.84
C ARG A 71 -16.35 -4.47 17.47
N GLY A 72 -16.84 -5.40 16.65
CA GLY A 72 -17.29 -6.73 17.06
C GLY A 72 -16.14 -7.71 17.28
N SER A 73 -16.11 -8.32 18.47
CA SER A 73 -15.12 -9.30 18.92
C SER A 73 -15.19 -10.68 18.24
N ARG A 74 -15.92 -10.83 17.12
CA ARG A 74 -16.06 -12.11 16.42
C ARG A 74 -14.93 -12.31 15.41
N PRO A 75 -14.36 -13.52 15.30
CA PRO A 75 -13.31 -13.80 14.32
C PRO A 75 -13.80 -13.60 12.87
N VAL A 76 -15.09 -13.86 12.61
CA VAL A 76 -15.71 -13.64 11.29
C VAL A 76 -15.74 -12.17 10.91
N THR A 77 -16.02 -11.26 11.85
CA THR A 77 -16.03 -9.82 11.59
C THR A 77 -14.62 -9.29 11.31
N ALA A 78 -13.59 -9.88 11.91
CA ALA A 78 -12.20 -9.52 11.62
C ALA A 78 -11.80 -9.89 10.17
N VAL A 79 -12.17 -11.08 9.70
CA VAL A 79 -11.86 -11.52 8.32
C VAL A 79 -12.59 -10.67 7.29
N VAL A 80 -13.88 -10.38 7.52
CA VAL A 80 -14.67 -9.50 6.63
C VAL A 80 -14.07 -8.08 6.62
N GLY A 81 -13.61 -7.58 7.76
CA GLY A 81 -12.92 -6.30 7.84
C GLY A 81 -11.62 -6.24 7.03
N ILE A 82 -10.84 -7.32 7.03
CA ILE A 82 -9.62 -7.43 6.21
C ILE A 82 -9.96 -7.37 4.71
N VAL A 83 -10.97 -8.10 4.27
CA VAL A 83 -11.33 -8.14 2.84
C VAL A 83 -11.89 -6.79 2.38
N ILE A 84 -12.77 -6.16 3.16
CA ILE A 84 -13.37 -4.88 2.78
C ILE A 84 -12.33 -3.77 2.81
N SER A 85 -11.43 -3.75 3.81
CA SER A 85 -10.32 -2.79 3.85
C SER A 85 -9.36 -2.95 2.66
N ALA A 86 -9.03 -4.19 2.28
CA ALA A 86 -8.21 -4.47 1.10
C ALA A 86 -8.86 -3.96 -0.21
N ILE A 87 -10.17 -4.17 -0.36
CA ILE A 87 -10.92 -3.71 -1.53
C ILE A 87 -10.96 -2.18 -1.56
N PHE A 88 -11.27 -1.53 -0.43
CA PHE A 88 -11.28 -0.07 -0.36
C PHE A 88 -9.91 0.53 -0.68
N PHE A 89 -8.84 -0.09 -0.16
CA PHE A 89 -7.47 0.32 -0.46
C PHE A 89 -7.18 0.25 -1.96
N ALA A 90 -7.50 -0.87 -2.62
CA ALA A 90 -7.30 -1.02 -4.05
C ALA A 90 -8.11 -0.02 -4.90
N ILE A 91 -9.33 0.32 -4.47
CA ILE A 91 -10.18 1.33 -5.13
C ILE A 91 -9.57 2.73 -5.00
N LEU A 92 -9.09 3.08 -3.80
CA LEU A 92 -8.52 4.41 -3.51
C LEU A 92 -7.30 4.74 -4.34
N GLN A 93 -6.65 3.75 -4.93
CA GLN A 93 -5.46 3.97 -5.72
C GLN A 93 -5.72 4.17 -7.23
N PHE A 94 -6.99 4.14 -7.65
CA PHE A 94 -7.45 4.58 -8.97
C PHE A 94 -6.67 3.99 -10.16
N GLN A 95 -6.30 2.71 -10.09
CA GLN A 95 -5.63 2.04 -11.21
C GLN A 95 -6.65 1.56 -12.26
N PRO A 96 -6.48 1.88 -13.56
CA PRO A 96 -7.39 1.49 -14.63
C PRO A 96 -7.20 0.04 -15.06
N LEU A 97 -6.02 -0.53 -14.80
CA LEU A 97 -5.66 -1.89 -15.18
C LEU A 97 -6.04 -2.87 -14.06
N MET A 98 -6.79 -3.91 -14.43
CA MET A 98 -7.19 -4.96 -13.49
C MET A 98 -6.00 -5.66 -12.82
N MET A 99 -4.89 -5.82 -13.55
CA MET A 99 -3.67 -6.43 -13.00
C MET A 99 -3.11 -5.61 -11.83
N SER A 100 -2.99 -4.29 -12.02
CA SER A 100 -2.52 -3.34 -11.00
C SER A 100 -3.47 -3.27 -9.80
N PHE A 101 -4.78 -3.37 -10.05
CA PHE A 101 -5.79 -3.44 -9.00
C PHE A 101 -5.64 -4.68 -8.11
N VAL A 102 -5.43 -5.86 -8.71
CA VAL A 102 -5.24 -7.11 -7.95
C VAL A 102 -3.99 -7.03 -7.08
N ILE A 103 -2.89 -6.48 -7.59
CA ILE A 103 -1.65 -6.28 -6.82
C ILE A 103 -1.90 -5.37 -5.61
N GLN A 104 -2.62 -4.27 -5.80
CA GLN A 104 -2.93 -3.34 -4.71
C GLN A 104 -3.92 -3.93 -3.69
N LEU A 105 -4.84 -4.79 -4.14
CA LEU A 105 -5.69 -5.56 -3.24
C LEU A 105 -4.86 -6.48 -2.35
N TRP A 106 -3.83 -7.14 -2.88
CA TRP A 106 -2.90 -7.94 -2.07
C TRP A 106 -2.15 -7.10 -1.03
N PHE A 107 -1.66 -5.91 -1.40
CA PHE A 107 -1.05 -4.98 -0.45
C PHE A 107 -2.05 -4.53 0.64
N GLY A 108 -3.26 -4.15 0.25
CA GLY A 108 -4.32 -3.77 1.18
C GLY A 108 -4.64 -4.89 2.18
N LEU A 109 -4.62 -6.15 1.74
CA LEU A 109 -4.83 -7.33 2.59
C LEU A 109 -3.68 -7.52 3.57
N LEU A 110 -2.43 -7.34 3.12
CA LEU A 110 -1.25 -7.39 3.98
C LEU A 110 -1.27 -6.28 5.04
N PHE A 111 -1.63 -5.05 4.66
CA PHE A 111 -1.73 -3.93 5.59
C PHE A 111 -2.83 -4.16 6.62
N ALA A 112 -4.01 -4.63 6.20
CA ALA A 112 -5.11 -4.96 7.10
C ALA A 112 -4.76 -6.11 8.07
N MET A 113 -4.06 -7.14 7.60
CA MET A 113 -3.54 -8.21 8.45
C MET A 113 -2.50 -7.69 9.46
N SER A 114 -1.61 -6.80 9.02
CA SER A 114 -0.59 -6.20 9.90
C SER A 114 -1.23 -5.40 11.03
N TYR A 115 -2.33 -4.70 10.74
CA TYR A 115 -3.12 -3.97 11.73
C TYR A 115 -3.81 -4.90 12.72
N LEU A 116 -4.47 -5.96 12.26
CA LEU A 116 -5.19 -6.89 13.14
C LEU A 116 -4.25 -7.53 14.18
N TYR A 117 -3.03 -7.87 13.75
CA TYR A 117 -2.04 -8.52 14.61
C TYR A 117 -1.39 -7.56 15.63
N THR A 118 -1.16 -6.31 15.24
CA THR A 118 -0.45 -5.33 16.08
C THR A 118 -1.37 -4.42 16.86
N ARG A 119 -2.64 -4.29 16.44
CA ARG A 119 -3.65 -3.34 16.93
C ARG A 119 -3.17 -1.89 16.95
N ARG A 120 -2.15 -1.56 16.14
CA ARG A 120 -1.54 -0.24 16.05
C ARG A 120 -1.66 0.24 14.62
N ILE A 121 -2.26 1.42 14.43
CA ILE A 121 -2.37 2.07 13.11
C ILE A 121 -1.00 2.51 12.58
N GLU A 122 -0.02 2.73 13.46
CA GLU A 122 1.34 3.17 13.11
C GLU A 122 2.05 2.15 12.21
N VAL A 123 1.84 0.86 12.45
CA VAL A 123 2.51 -0.24 11.73
C VAL A 123 2.12 -0.28 10.24
N PRO A 124 0.83 -0.36 9.85
CA PRO A 124 0.45 -0.35 8.44
C PRO A 124 0.80 0.97 7.76
N ILE A 125 0.80 2.11 8.47
CA ILE A 125 1.26 3.40 7.93
C ILE A 125 2.75 3.31 7.54
N CYS A 126 3.62 2.88 8.45
CA CYS A 126 5.05 2.74 8.15
C CYS A 126 5.31 1.76 7.01
N LEU A 127 4.57 0.65 6.96
CA LEU A 127 4.69 -0.33 5.88
C LEU A 127 4.23 0.22 4.52
N ASN A 128 3.15 1.00 4.49
CA ASN A 128 2.66 1.61 3.26
C ASN A 128 3.62 2.69 2.75
N ILE A 129 4.15 3.54 3.64
CA ILE A 129 5.19 4.53 3.31
C ILE A 129 6.43 3.84 2.75
N PHE A 130 6.90 2.77 3.41
CA PHE A 130 8.05 2.00 2.94
C PHE A 130 7.82 1.43 1.53
N SER A 131 6.64 0.86 1.30
CA SER A 131 6.25 0.35 -0.02
C SER A 131 6.23 1.46 -1.08
N ALA A 132 5.64 2.61 -0.77
CA ALA A 132 5.51 3.73 -1.69
C ALA A 132 6.89 4.33 -2.06
N ILE A 133 7.78 4.50 -1.08
CA ILE A 133 9.14 4.98 -1.32
C ILE A 133 9.91 3.98 -2.20
N LEU A 134 9.83 2.69 -1.90
CA LEU A 134 10.47 1.66 -2.73
C LEU A 134 9.98 1.73 -4.18
N MET A 135 8.67 1.87 -4.38
CA MET A 135 8.09 1.95 -5.72
C MET A 135 8.57 3.20 -6.47
N ILE A 136 8.75 4.34 -5.80
CA ILE A 136 9.29 5.57 -6.42
C ILE A 136 10.77 5.41 -6.77
N VAL A 137 11.57 4.73 -5.94
CA VAL A 137 13.02 4.55 -6.15
C VAL A 137 13.32 3.48 -7.21
N LEU A 138 12.44 2.49 -7.36
CA LEU A 138 12.60 1.36 -8.29
C LEU A 138 11.96 1.60 -9.68
N ALA A 139 11.10 2.61 -9.82
CA ALA A 139 10.44 3.00 -11.07
C ALA A 139 11.35 3.87 -11.95
#